data_AF-A0A849ZTL9-F1
#
_entry.id   AF-A0A849ZTL9-F1
#
_cell.length_a   1.000
_cell.length_b   1.000
_cell.length_c   1.000
_cell.angle_alpha   90.00
_cell.angle_beta   90.00
_cell.angle_gamma   90.00
#
_symmetry.space_group_name_H-M   'P 1'
#
loop_
_entity.id
_entity.type
_entity.pdbx_description
1 polymer ?
#
loop_
_entity_poly.entity_id
_entity_poly.type
_entity_poly.pdbx_seq_one_letter_code
_entity_poly.pdbx_strand_id
1 'polypeptide(L)'
;MLAAFLAASALADDYRTFDDVTGDAVIRRTDPGNAGPVDPGLHRLPDLRSITLGSWNPNDPRRDLYTGNWDESSNNRFLRADIVFDGLINPPGFLPFEDGFSPFEFGPHPVFGWVELDVDDDTSTGGEFDYPDLRYLGNAVRFGGVPDEESSLRDRFARDPGDFDWDCRTGRDVEYSGEEFHIALFRTEFLWRTVVSGDGDGVFESGETWDLTGTWLHRAHAFDGFSLCGPEQYRPECDLRWSHSAQNNRTTVTLIFPLNNRAARDMRGDGNVEAFDCDPTNQTSIQEVLDDLVRSGSYWRSRPADCKKVIVGWGDLDSDDDLRPRQWAANTIFGSSYTAPVDGTGLVWTDIYPDARAGNVDGDSSVGRGDFDEIYAFVRTHDGGSNDADGTFNGQVGIQAFSEGFSVYDVDYDGAVTPADALFCILPGDLDGDGDVDLDDWAAFSLCYGGPQGGVAPGCSPADFDFDGDVDLSDAQHFQNSFAPQP
;
A
#
# COMPACT_ATOMS: atom_id res chain seq x y z
N MET A 1 9.91 2.27 56.02
CA MET A 1 8.95 1.84 54.98
C MET A 1 9.65 1.97 53.65
N LEU A 2 10.17 0.86 53.12
CA LEU A 2 10.69 0.78 51.76
C LEU A 2 9.47 0.56 50.85
N ALA A 3 9.20 1.49 49.94
CA ALA A 3 8.23 1.29 48.87
C ALA A 3 8.92 0.48 47.76
N ALA A 4 8.49 -0.77 47.58
CA ALA A 4 8.88 -1.58 46.44
C ALA A 4 8.03 -1.15 45.24
N PHE A 5 8.66 -0.53 44.24
CA PHE A 5 8.04 -0.36 42.92
C PHE A 5 8.07 -1.71 42.22
N LEU A 6 6.92 -2.36 42.12
CA LEU A 6 6.69 -3.45 41.18
C LEU A 6 6.53 -2.80 39.80
N ALA A 7 7.59 -2.80 39.00
CA ALA A 7 7.44 -2.60 37.57
C ALA A 7 6.71 -3.84 37.04
N ALA A 8 5.42 -3.68 36.71
CA ALA A 8 4.74 -4.66 35.91
C ALA A 8 5.37 -4.59 34.52
N SER A 9 6.22 -5.55 34.20
CA SER A 9 6.63 -5.78 32.82
C SER A 9 5.35 -6.05 32.05
N ALA A 10 4.93 -5.11 31.20
CA ALA A 10 3.97 -5.43 30.16
C ALA A 10 4.60 -6.59 29.39
N LEU A 11 3.95 -7.76 29.41
CA LEU A 11 4.34 -8.84 28.52
C LEU A 11 4.13 -8.25 27.12
N ALA A 12 5.21 -8.18 26.33
CA ALA A 12 5.08 -7.76 24.94
C ALA A 12 4.10 -8.73 24.27
N ASP A 13 3.15 -8.18 23.51
CA ASP A 13 2.18 -8.99 22.78
C ASP A 13 2.92 -9.85 21.72
N ASP A 14 2.41 -11.06 21.46
CA ASP A 14 2.97 -12.01 20.48
C ASP A 14 2.57 -11.66 19.03
N TYR A 15 2.06 -10.46 18.83
CA TYR A 15 1.59 -9.89 17.58
C TYR A 15 1.92 -8.39 17.50
N ARG A 16 1.91 -7.85 16.28
CA ARG A 16 1.98 -6.43 15.96
C ARG A 16 0.71 -6.05 15.23
N THR A 17 0.15 -4.89 15.57
CA THR A 17 -0.96 -4.29 14.83
C THR A 17 -0.48 -3.01 14.15
N PHE A 18 -0.80 -2.90 12.88
CA PHE A 18 -0.67 -1.72 12.05
C PHE A 18 -2.07 -1.11 12.00
N ASP A 19 -2.28 0.01 12.68
CA ASP A 19 -3.57 0.71 12.71
C ASP A 19 -3.61 1.76 11.60
N ASP A 20 -4.79 1.91 11.01
CA ASP A 20 -5.05 2.75 9.85
C ASP A 20 -6.24 3.72 10.11
N VAL A 21 -6.26 4.87 9.42
CA VAL A 21 -7.21 5.95 9.70
C VAL A 21 -8.54 5.73 8.99
N THR A 22 -9.46 5.02 9.62
CA THR A 22 -10.79 4.77 8.99
C THR A 22 -11.50 6.04 8.49
N GLY A 23 -12.12 5.95 7.31
CA GLY A 23 -12.91 7.02 6.69
C GLY A 23 -12.14 7.95 5.76
N ASP A 24 -10.90 7.59 5.42
CA ASP A 24 -10.01 8.28 4.49
C ASP A 24 -9.95 7.63 3.10
N ALA A 25 -10.61 6.50 2.89
CA ALA A 25 -10.67 5.86 1.59
C ALA A 25 -11.14 6.82 0.47
N VAL A 26 -10.31 6.99 -0.56
CA VAL A 26 -10.53 7.93 -1.67
C VAL A 26 -10.41 7.25 -3.03
N ILE A 27 -11.27 7.60 -3.98
CA ILE A 27 -11.23 7.01 -5.33
C ILE A 27 -9.99 7.50 -6.09
N ARG A 28 -9.08 6.58 -6.41
CA ARG A 28 -7.94 6.79 -7.32
C ARG A 28 -8.07 5.85 -8.53
N ARG A 29 -8.67 6.37 -9.60
CA ARG A 29 -8.89 5.60 -10.84
C ARG A 29 -7.59 5.36 -11.60
N THR A 30 -7.51 4.21 -12.24
CA THR A 30 -6.43 3.79 -13.14
C THR A 30 -6.88 3.69 -14.61
N ASP A 31 -8.03 4.26 -14.98
CA ASP A 31 -8.52 4.28 -16.36
C ASP A 31 -7.99 5.49 -17.15
N PRO A 32 -7.83 5.39 -18.48
CA PRO A 32 -7.36 6.50 -19.29
C PRO A 32 -8.31 7.70 -19.17
N GLY A 33 -7.80 8.79 -18.58
CA GLY A 33 -8.53 10.04 -18.41
C GLY A 33 -9.37 10.15 -17.13
N ASN A 34 -9.19 9.26 -16.14
CA ASN A 34 -9.83 9.35 -14.82
C ASN A 34 -11.36 9.46 -14.87
N ALA A 35 -11.99 8.84 -15.86
CA ALA A 35 -13.41 9.05 -16.18
C ALA A 35 -14.25 7.77 -16.08
N GLY A 36 -13.62 6.65 -15.72
CA GLY A 36 -14.24 5.35 -15.57
C GLY A 36 -15.38 5.39 -14.56
N PRO A 37 -16.49 4.68 -14.83
CA PRO A 37 -17.68 4.78 -14.01
C PRO A 37 -17.49 4.03 -12.68
N VAL A 38 -17.40 4.80 -11.60
CA VAL A 38 -17.41 4.32 -10.21
C VAL A 38 -18.66 4.88 -9.54
N ASP A 39 -19.39 4.05 -8.80
CA ASP A 39 -20.58 4.48 -8.04
C ASP A 39 -20.36 4.23 -6.54
N PRO A 40 -19.78 5.20 -5.79
CA PRO A 40 -19.57 5.05 -4.35
C PRO A 40 -20.89 5.05 -3.55
N GLY A 41 -22.02 5.45 -4.17
CA GLY A 41 -23.33 5.36 -3.55
C GLY A 41 -23.91 3.94 -3.57
N LEU A 42 -23.51 3.14 -4.57
CA LEU A 42 -23.86 1.72 -4.67
C LEU A 42 -22.82 0.82 -4.03
N HIS A 43 -21.55 1.21 -4.05
CA HIS A 43 -20.42 0.40 -3.61
C HIS A 43 -19.65 1.10 -2.50
N ARG A 44 -19.55 0.46 -1.33
CA ARG A 44 -18.60 0.84 -0.29
C ARG A 44 -17.18 0.60 -0.81
N LEU A 45 -16.33 1.60 -0.66
CA LEU A 45 -14.91 1.50 -0.96
C LEU A 45 -14.23 0.67 0.13
N PRO A 46 -13.26 -0.20 -0.22
CA PRO A 46 -12.34 -0.76 0.76
C PRO A 46 -11.67 0.38 1.53
N ASP A 47 -11.83 0.33 2.85
CA ASP A 47 -11.36 1.29 3.84
C ASP A 47 -10.70 0.43 4.92
N LEU A 48 -9.37 0.42 4.93
CA LEU A 48 -8.56 -0.35 5.84
C LEU A 48 -8.75 0.21 7.26
N ARG A 49 -8.58 -0.66 8.23
CA ARG A 49 -8.64 -0.28 9.64
C ARG A 49 -7.42 -0.74 10.39
N SER A 50 -7.02 -1.96 10.12
CA SER A 50 -5.84 -2.52 10.76
C SER A 50 -5.39 -3.79 10.07
N ILE A 51 -4.10 -4.08 10.21
CA ILE A 51 -3.49 -5.38 9.92
C ILE A 51 -2.87 -5.88 11.21
N THR A 52 -3.18 -7.10 11.62
CA THR A 52 -2.53 -7.74 12.77
C THR A 52 -1.74 -8.96 12.32
N LEU A 53 -0.43 -8.94 12.54
CA LEU A 53 0.49 -10.04 12.23
C LEU A 53 1.06 -10.62 13.52
N GLY A 54 1.12 -11.94 13.65
CA GLY A 54 1.71 -12.56 14.83
C GLY A 54 1.86 -14.08 14.73
N SER A 55 2.53 -14.63 15.74
CA SER A 55 2.64 -16.07 15.91
C SER A 55 1.37 -16.62 16.55
N TRP A 56 0.80 -17.65 15.95
CA TRP A 56 -0.47 -18.24 16.31
C TRP A 56 -0.33 -19.73 16.62
N ASN A 57 -1.07 -20.20 17.62
CA ASN A 57 -1.12 -21.60 18.03
C ASN A 57 -2.59 -22.08 18.01
N PRO A 58 -3.03 -22.71 16.90
CA PRO A 58 -4.36 -23.28 16.80
C PRO A 58 -4.63 -24.35 17.86
N ASN A 59 -5.86 -24.41 18.37
CA ASN A 59 -6.26 -25.44 19.33
C ASN A 59 -6.35 -26.84 18.68
N ASP A 60 -6.77 -26.92 17.42
CA ASP A 60 -6.78 -28.15 16.60
C ASP A 60 -6.28 -27.81 15.19
N PRO A 61 -4.97 -27.80 14.95
CA PRO A 61 -4.41 -27.34 13.67
C PRO A 61 -4.89 -28.14 12.46
N ARG A 62 -5.47 -29.32 12.66
CA ARG A 62 -5.98 -30.17 11.59
C ARG A 62 -7.42 -29.86 11.19
N ARG A 63 -8.21 -29.26 12.07
CA ARG A 63 -9.67 -29.12 11.89
C ARG A 63 -10.19 -27.72 12.08
N ASP A 64 -9.51 -26.93 12.90
CA ASP A 64 -9.89 -25.55 13.21
C ASP A 64 -8.62 -24.73 13.46
N LEU A 65 -8.14 -24.11 12.39
CA LEU A 65 -6.98 -23.23 12.45
C LEU A 65 -7.30 -21.92 13.19
N TYR A 66 -8.54 -21.47 13.18
CA TYR A 66 -8.92 -20.10 13.52
C TYR A 66 -9.27 -19.91 15.00
N THR A 67 -9.54 -20.99 15.73
CA THR A 67 -9.63 -20.96 17.19
C THR A 67 -8.28 -21.37 17.80
N GLY A 68 -7.73 -20.52 18.65
CA GLY A 68 -6.37 -20.68 19.19
C GLY A 68 -6.00 -19.44 20.01
N ASN A 69 -4.70 -19.23 20.19
CA ASN A 69 -4.18 -18.04 20.87
C ASN A 69 -2.90 -17.56 20.16
N TRP A 70 -2.61 -16.26 20.28
CA TRP A 70 -1.30 -15.72 19.94
C TRP A 70 -0.26 -16.30 20.91
N ASP A 71 0.80 -16.91 20.39
CA ASP A 71 1.82 -17.63 21.16
C ASP A 71 3.11 -17.75 20.33
N GLU A 72 4.05 -16.84 20.57
CA GLU A 72 5.38 -16.86 19.93
C GLU A 72 6.28 -17.95 20.50
N SER A 73 5.97 -18.45 21.70
CA SER A 73 6.79 -19.46 22.40
C SER A 73 6.54 -20.89 21.94
N SER A 74 5.49 -21.12 21.15
CA SER A 74 5.17 -22.42 20.58
C SER A 74 6.31 -22.92 19.68
N ASN A 75 6.59 -24.22 19.72
CA ASN A 75 7.48 -24.86 18.75
C ASN A 75 6.79 -25.12 17.39
N ASN A 76 5.46 -25.06 17.37
CA ASN A 76 4.61 -25.29 16.19
C ASN A 76 3.91 -23.97 15.88
N ARG A 77 4.64 -23.03 15.29
CA ARG A 77 4.15 -21.66 15.06
C ARG A 77 3.41 -21.59 13.74
N PHE A 78 2.26 -20.94 13.74
CA PHE A 78 1.56 -20.50 12.54
C PHE A 78 1.68 -18.99 12.43
N LEU A 79 1.73 -18.46 11.22
CA LEU A 79 1.44 -17.08 10.93
C LEU A 79 -0.07 -16.93 11.07
N ARG A 80 -0.52 -15.90 11.78
CA ARG A 80 -1.87 -15.38 11.62
C ARG A 80 -1.77 -13.93 11.16
N ALA A 81 -2.44 -13.62 10.05
CA ALA A 81 -2.61 -12.28 9.53
C ALA A 81 -4.10 -11.96 9.49
N ASP A 82 -4.54 -10.97 10.27
CA ASP A 82 -5.91 -10.46 10.26
C ASP A 82 -5.92 -9.09 9.55
N ILE A 83 -6.56 -9.00 8.38
CA ILE A 83 -6.78 -7.75 7.64
C ILE A 83 -8.21 -7.30 7.92
N VAL A 84 -8.38 -6.11 8.50
CA VAL A 84 -9.69 -5.61 8.95
C VAL A 84 -10.06 -4.38 8.15
N PHE A 85 -11.24 -4.41 7.53
CA PHE A 85 -11.83 -3.29 6.80
C PHE A 85 -13.03 -2.69 7.54
N ASP A 86 -13.29 -1.40 7.36
CA ASP A 86 -14.52 -0.74 7.81
C ASP A 86 -15.71 -1.11 6.91
N GLY A 87 -16.71 -1.77 7.49
CA GLY A 87 -17.94 -2.17 6.80
C GLY A 87 -17.92 -3.54 6.17
N LEU A 88 -18.92 -3.79 5.31
CA LEU A 88 -19.05 -5.02 4.54
C LEU A 88 -18.21 -4.93 3.27
N ILE A 89 -17.25 -5.84 3.15
CA ILE A 89 -16.35 -5.98 2.00
C ILE A 89 -16.47 -7.42 1.48
N ASN A 90 -16.67 -7.55 0.17
CA ASN A 90 -16.87 -8.82 -0.50
C ASN A 90 -15.55 -9.38 -1.03
N PRO A 91 -15.42 -10.71 -1.18
CA PRO A 91 -14.31 -11.32 -1.90
C PRO A 91 -14.19 -10.79 -3.36
N PRO A 92 -12.98 -10.82 -3.96
CA PRO A 92 -12.75 -10.32 -5.32
C PRO A 92 -13.50 -11.13 -6.38
N GLY A 93 -14.10 -10.44 -7.36
CA GLY A 93 -14.64 -11.02 -8.60
C GLY A 93 -13.68 -10.87 -9.79
N PHE A 94 -14.15 -11.15 -11.02
CA PHE A 94 -13.26 -11.13 -12.20
C PHE A 94 -12.95 -9.73 -12.75
N LEU A 95 -11.67 -9.46 -13.04
CA LEU A 95 -11.16 -8.22 -13.67
C LEU A 95 -10.95 -8.35 -15.19
N PRO A 96 -10.81 -7.24 -15.96
CA PRO A 96 -10.77 -7.30 -17.43
C PRO A 96 -9.64 -8.13 -18.03
N PHE A 97 -8.52 -8.25 -17.32
CA PHE A 97 -7.37 -9.06 -17.74
C PHE A 97 -7.53 -10.56 -17.45
N GLU A 98 -8.64 -10.94 -16.82
CA GLU A 98 -9.02 -12.32 -16.52
C GLU A 98 -10.09 -12.83 -17.51
N ASP A 99 -10.59 -14.05 -17.32
CA ASP A 99 -11.61 -14.68 -18.19
C ASP A 99 -13.04 -14.06 -18.01
N GLY A 100 -13.15 -12.74 -18.13
CA GLY A 100 -14.41 -11.97 -18.07
C GLY A 100 -14.33 -10.74 -17.16
N PHE A 101 -15.34 -9.86 -17.22
CA PHE A 101 -15.47 -8.73 -16.30
C PHE A 101 -16.69 -8.91 -15.42
N SER A 102 -16.46 -9.33 -14.18
CA SER A 102 -17.50 -9.54 -13.16
C SER A 102 -16.94 -9.25 -11.77
N PRO A 103 -16.46 -8.02 -11.50
CA PRO A 103 -15.78 -7.71 -10.25
C PRO A 103 -16.70 -7.83 -9.03
N PHE A 104 -18.01 -7.71 -9.21
CA PHE A 104 -19.05 -7.81 -8.17
C PHE A 104 -19.65 -9.21 -8.03
N GLU A 105 -18.91 -10.27 -8.41
CA GLU A 105 -19.39 -11.67 -8.40
C GLU A 105 -19.97 -12.08 -7.04
N PHE A 106 -19.33 -11.67 -5.94
CA PHE A 106 -19.68 -12.07 -4.57
C PHE A 106 -20.37 -10.96 -3.77
N GLY A 107 -20.74 -9.86 -4.41
CA GLY A 107 -21.46 -8.74 -3.78
C GLY A 107 -20.98 -7.36 -4.27
N PRO A 108 -21.64 -6.28 -3.81
CA PRO A 108 -21.43 -4.93 -4.32
C PRO A 108 -20.16 -4.22 -3.81
N HIS A 109 -19.36 -4.83 -2.94
CA HIS A 109 -18.23 -4.18 -2.25
C HIS A 109 -16.92 -4.98 -2.38
N PRO A 110 -16.49 -5.36 -3.60
CA PRO A 110 -15.32 -6.20 -3.77
C PRO A 110 -14.05 -5.45 -3.37
N VAL A 111 -13.11 -6.18 -2.77
CA VAL A 111 -11.74 -5.72 -2.55
C VAL A 111 -10.76 -6.47 -3.45
N PHE A 112 -9.83 -5.71 -4.00
CA PHE A 112 -8.66 -6.15 -4.74
C PHE A 112 -7.42 -5.51 -4.12
N GLY A 113 -6.26 -6.14 -4.28
CA GLY A 113 -5.00 -5.55 -3.82
C GLY A 113 -4.04 -6.55 -3.20
N TRP A 114 -3.05 -6.01 -2.50
CA TRP A 114 -1.95 -6.78 -1.93
C TRP A 114 -1.65 -6.36 -0.50
N VAL A 115 -1.19 -7.34 0.28
CA VAL A 115 -0.44 -7.10 1.53
C VAL A 115 0.97 -7.61 1.31
N GLU A 116 1.92 -6.70 1.16
CA GLU A 116 3.35 -6.96 0.99
C GLU A 116 3.99 -7.11 2.37
N LEU A 117 4.74 -8.20 2.59
CA LEU A 117 5.35 -8.55 3.86
C LEU A 117 6.88 -8.56 3.71
N ASP A 118 7.53 -7.60 4.35
CA ASP A 118 8.98 -7.57 4.54
C ASP A 118 9.31 -8.36 5.81
N VAL A 119 10.04 -9.46 5.63
CA VAL A 119 10.29 -10.47 6.65
C VAL A 119 11.66 -10.29 7.32
N ASP A 120 12.62 -9.66 6.63
CA ASP A 120 14.01 -9.50 7.10
C ASP A 120 14.42 -8.05 7.45
N ASP A 121 13.51 -7.08 7.26
CA ASP A 121 13.73 -5.64 7.49
C ASP A 121 14.85 -5.06 6.57
N ASP A 122 15.17 -5.74 5.47
CA ASP A 122 16.07 -5.26 4.41
C ASP A 122 15.28 -4.91 3.16
N THR A 123 14.81 -3.67 3.08
CA THR A 123 14.15 -3.17 1.85
C THR A 123 14.94 -3.36 0.54
N SER A 124 16.24 -3.66 0.57
CA SER A 124 17.05 -3.93 -0.63
C SER A 124 16.86 -5.33 -1.21
N THR A 125 16.24 -6.25 -0.48
CA THR A 125 15.84 -7.58 -0.95
C THR A 125 14.43 -7.53 -1.56
N GLY A 126 13.99 -8.65 -2.13
CA GLY A 126 12.57 -8.80 -2.49
C GLY A 126 12.05 -7.86 -3.58
N GLY A 127 10.72 -7.77 -3.65
CA GLY A 127 9.99 -6.89 -4.57
C GLY A 127 9.26 -7.57 -5.73
N GLU A 128 8.85 -6.75 -6.70
CA GLU A 128 8.04 -7.15 -7.86
C GLU A 128 8.63 -6.60 -9.16
N PHE A 129 8.95 -7.50 -10.09
CA PHE A 129 9.49 -7.15 -11.41
C PHE A 129 8.47 -7.30 -12.54
N ASP A 130 7.43 -8.10 -12.35
CA ASP A 130 6.46 -8.43 -13.39
C ASP A 130 5.31 -7.42 -13.44
N TYR A 131 5.01 -6.75 -12.33
CA TYR A 131 3.93 -5.76 -12.20
C TYR A 131 4.17 -4.68 -11.11
N PRO A 132 5.33 -4.00 -11.03
CA PRO A 132 5.60 -2.94 -10.05
C PRO A 132 4.58 -1.79 -10.08
N ASP A 133 3.98 -1.52 -11.25
CA ASP A 133 2.94 -0.51 -11.46
C ASP A 133 1.60 -0.84 -10.79
N LEU A 134 1.45 -2.06 -10.28
CA LEU A 134 0.31 -2.51 -9.49
C LEU A 134 0.61 -2.52 -7.98
N ARG A 135 1.87 -2.41 -7.58
CA ARG A 135 2.31 -2.55 -6.18
C ARG A 135 2.22 -1.25 -5.39
N TYR A 136 2.47 -1.36 -4.08
CA TYR A 136 2.45 -0.21 -3.17
C TYR A 136 3.38 0.91 -3.65
N LEU A 137 4.65 0.60 -3.95
CA LEU A 137 5.63 1.59 -4.42
C LEU A 137 5.23 2.28 -5.74
N GLY A 138 4.53 1.56 -6.61
CA GLY A 138 4.06 2.08 -7.90
C GLY A 138 2.81 2.96 -7.81
N ASN A 139 2.08 2.92 -6.69
CA ASN A 139 0.77 3.56 -6.59
C ASN A 139 0.59 4.49 -5.39
N ALA A 140 1.46 4.45 -4.37
CA ALA A 140 1.28 5.28 -3.17
C ALA A 140 1.18 6.77 -3.52
N VAL A 141 1.94 7.25 -4.51
CA VAL A 141 1.90 8.67 -4.91
C VAL A 141 0.59 9.11 -5.54
N ARG A 142 -0.25 8.17 -6.03
CA ARG A 142 -1.60 8.49 -6.50
C ARG A 142 -2.49 9.03 -5.37
N PHE A 143 -2.08 8.86 -4.11
CA PHE A 143 -2.76 9.38 -2.94
C PHE A 143 -2.31 10.81 -2.59
N GLY A 144 -1.52 11.44 -3.46
CA GLY A 144 -1.19 12.86 -3.41
C GLY A 144 0.08 13.19 -2.63
N GLY A 145 0.97 12.21 -2.41
CA GLY A 145 2.23 12.45 -1.72
C GLY A 145 3.08 11.18 -1.60
N VAL A 146 4.26 11.32 -1.02
CA VAL A 146 5.14 10.20 -0.69
C VAL A 146 4.90 9.83 0.78
N PRO A 147 4.67 8.54 1.11
CA PRO A 147 4.63 8.07 2.49
C PRO A 147 5.89 8.49 3.29
N ASP A 148 5.71 8.79 4.58
CA ASP A 148 6.69 9.48 5.44
C ASP A 148 8.13 8.89 5.48
N GLU A 149 9.09 9.74 5.85
CA GLU A 149 10.57 9.53 5.81
C GLU A 149 11.10 8.32 6.59
N GLU A 150 10.37 7.81 7.58
CA GLU A 150 10.85 6.65 8.35
C GLU A 150 10.86 5.37 7.52
N SER A 151 10.23 5.37 6.33
CA SER A 151 10.37 4.27 5.39
C SER A 151 11.72 4.36 4.66
N SER A 152 12.51 3.28 4.76
CA SER A 152 13.66 2.99 3.88
C SER A 152 13.28 2.89 2.37
N LEU A 153 12.01 3.13 2.06
CA LEU A 153 11.37 3.12 0.76
C LEU A 153 11.16 4.52 0.16
N ARG A 154 11.38 5.63 0.89
CA ARG A 154 11.11 7.01 0.42
C ARG A 154 11.59 7.30 -1.01
N ASP A 155 12.84 6.94 -1.32
CA ASP A 155 13.44 7.25 -2.63
C ASP A 155 13.05 6.25 -3.73
N ARG A 156 12.13 5.33 -3.43
CA ARG A 156 11.75 4.21 -4.30
C ARG A 156 10.34 4.33 -4.86
N PHE A 157 9.51 5.20 -4.32
CA PHE A 157 8.19 5.43 -4.88
C PHE A 157 8.32 5.97 -6.31
N ALA A 158 7.57 5.39 -7.25
CA ALA A 158 7.48 5.99 -8.57
C ALA A 158 6.82 7.36 -8.43
N ARG A 159 7.42 8.40 -9.01
CA ARG A 159 6.87 9.76 -9.03
C ARG A 159 6.08 10.04 -10.29
N ASP A 160 6.42 9.33 -11.36
CA ASP A 160 5.74 9.35 -12.64
C ASP A 160 5.93 7.99 -13.36
N PRO A 161 5.22 7.73 -14.48
CA PRO A 161 5.27 6.43 -15.16
C PRO A 161 6.64 6.14 -15.77
N GLY A 162 7.44 7.19 -16.00
CA GLY A 162 8.78 7.08 -16.49
C GLY A 162 9.71 6.40 -15.50
N ASP A 163 9.33 6.26 -14.21
CA ASP A 163 10.10 5.53 -13.21
C ASP A 163 10.01 4.01 -13.33
N PHE A 164 8.96 3.47 -13.96
CA PHE A 164 8.92 2.05 -14.31
C PHE A 164 9.76 1.80 -15.55
N ASP A 165 10.97 1.28 -15.35
CA ASP A 165 11.81 0.84 -16.46
C ASP A 165 11.88 -0.67 -16.61
N TRP A 166 11.29 -1.42 -15.66
CA TRP A 166 11.19 -2.88 -15.70
C TRP A 166 12.58 -3.52 -15.80
N ASP A 167 13.60 -2.77 -15.38
CA ASP A 167 15.00 -3.14 -15.49
C ASP A 167 15.69 -2.80 -14.18
N CYS A 168 15.66 -3.81 -13.31
CA CYS A 168 16.33 -3.85 -12.02
C CYS A 168 17.85 -3.51 -12.06
N ARG A 169 18.48 -3.28 -13.22
CA ARG A 169 19.87 -2.83 -13.39
C ARG A 169 20.05 -1.31 -13.47
N THR A 170 19.01 -0.54 -13.76
CA THR A 170 19.09 0.91 -13.98
C THR A 170 19.35 1.69 -12.69
N GLY A 171 19.07 1.07 -11.54
CA GLY A 171 19.19 1.69 -10.23
C GLY A 171 17.98 2.54 -9.85
N ARG A 172 16.89 2.45 -10.62
CA ARG A 172 15.57 2.76 -10.08
C ARG A 172 15.15 1.63 -9.18
N ASP A 173 14.65 2.01 -8.01
CA ASP A 173 14.44 1.08 -6.91
C ASP A 173 12.94 0.83 -6.66
N VAL A 174 12.04 1.26 -7.58
CA VAL A 174 10.58 1.09 -7.45
C VAL A 174 10.15 -0.36 -7.44
N GLU A 175 10.91 -1.24 -8.07
CA GLU A 175 10.65 -2.66 -8.06
C GLU A 175 11.09 -3.34 -6.74
N TYR A 176 11.76 -2.63 -5.84
CA TYR A 176 12.39 -3.19 -4.64
C TYR A 176 11.69 -2.68 -3.39
N SER A 177 10.61 -3.36 -2.99
CA SER A 177 9.84 -3.02 -1.78
C SER A 177 10.35 -3.67 -0.50
N GLY A 178 11.32 -4.60 -0.57
CA GLY A 178 11.68 -5.44 0.57
C GLY A 178 10.76 -6.62 0.78
N GLU A 179 9.72 -6.81 -0.04
CA GLU A 179 8.76 -7.88 0.22
C GLU A 179 9.36 -9.26 -0.05
N GLU A 180 9.22 -10.19 0.90
CA GLU A 180 9.47 -11.62 0.68
C GLU A 180 8.21 -12.38 0.28
N PHE A 181 7.09 -11.93 0.82
CA PHE A 181 5.80 -12.55 0.59
C PHE A 181 4.75 -11.49 0.34
N HIS A 182 3.71 -11.87 -0.38
CA HIS A 182 2.51 -11.05 -0.44
C HIS A 182 1.25 -11.90 -0.36
N ILE A 183 0.20 -11.31 0.21
CA ILE A 183 -1.17 -11.82 0.15
C ILE A 183 -1.87 -11.12 -1.01
N ALA A 184 -2.22 -11.86 -2.07
CA ALA A 184 -2.86 -11.32 -3.27
C ALA A 184 -4.38 -11.53 -3.22
N LEU A 185 -5.16 -10.44 -3.10
CA LEU A 185 -6.63 -10.51 -3.06
C LEU A 185 -7.23 -10.42 -4.48
N PHE A 186 -6.98 -11.43 -5.31
CA PHE A 186 -7.48 -11.48 -6.69
C PHE A 186 -8.29 -12.74 -6.96
N ARG A 187 -9.22 -12.64 -7.92
CA ARG A 187 -10.08 -13.76 -8.30
C ARG A 187 -9.32 -14.89 -8.96
N THR A 188 -8.20 -14.63 -9.63
CA THR A 188 -7.30 -15.67 -10.16
C THR A 188 -6.72 -16.59 -9.10
N GLU A 189 -6.57 -16.10 -7.87
CA GLU A 189 -6.05 -16.88 -6.76
C GLU A 189 -7.11 -17.81 -6.16
N PHE A 190 -8.39 -17.54 -6.41
CA PHE A 190 -9.50 -18.26 -5.84
C PHE A 190 -9.83 -19.56 -6.61
N LEU A 191 -9.69 -20.69 -5.93
CA LEU A 191 -10.02 -22.01 -6.47
C LEU A 191 -11.46 -22.42 -6.14
N TRP A 192 -11.83 -22.41 -4.85
CA TRP A 192 -13.17 -22.79 -4.40
C TRP A 192 -13.51 -22.23 -3.01
N ARG A 193 -14.80 -22.13 -2.68
CA ARG A 193 -15.31 -21.62 -1.38
C ARG A 193 -16.05 -22.67 -0.57
N THR A 194 -15.98 -22.56 0.75
CA THR A 194 -16.87 -23.20 1.72
C THR A 194 -17.56 -22.14 2.58
N VAL A 195 -18.88 -22.18 2.66
CA VAL A 195 -19.67 -21.31 3.54
C VAL A 195 -19.68 -21.92 4.94
N VAL A 196 -18.96 -21.30 5.88
CA VAL A 196 -18.87 -21.75 7.28
C VAL A 196 -20.15 -21.37 8.03
N SER A 197 -20.62 -20.15 7.81
CA SER A 197 -21.91 -19.66 8.30
C SER A 197 -22.48 -18.62 7.34
N GLY A 198 -23.76 -18.72 7.05
CA GLY A 198 -24.43 -17.89 6.04
C GLY A 198 -25.60 -18.65 5.43
N ASP A 199 -26.27 -18.06 4.46
CA ASP A 199 -27.34 -18.73 3.72
C ASP A 199 -26.85 -19.52 2.49
N GLY A 200 -25.64 -19.19 2.03
CA GLY A 200 -24.96 -19.87 0.92
C GLY A 200 -25.60 -19.61 -0.44
N ASP A 201 -26.27 -18.49 -0.64
CA ASP A 201 -26.85 -18.09 -1.93
C ASP A 201 -25.79 -17.69 -2.98
N GLY A 202 -24.56 -17.48 -2.54
CA GLY A 202 -23.41 -17.15 -3.36
C GLY A 202 -23.01 -15.69 -3.36
N VAL A 203 -23.67 -14.85 -2.56
CA VAL A 203 -23.34 -13.45 -2.25
C VAL A 203 -22.89 -13.38 -0.80
N PHE A 204 -21.76 -12.71 -0.53
CA PHE A 204 -21.26 -12.56 0.84
C PHE A 204 -21.98 -11.40 1.54
N GLU A 205 -22.72 -11.70 2.59
CA GLU A 205 -23.58 -10.73 3.28
C GLU A 205 -23.17 -10.45 4.73
N SER A 206 -23.88 -9.51 5.37
CA SER A 206 -23.62 -9.14 6.74
C SER A 206 -23.91 -10.29 7.72
N GLY A 207 -22.92 -10.68 8.53
CA GLY A 207 -23.02 -11.78 9.50
C GLY A 207 -22.51 -13.12 8.97
N GLU A 208 -22.04 -13.18 7.73
CA GLU A 208 -21.52 -14.41 7.14
C GLU A 208 -20.04 -14.66 7.45
N THR A 209 -19.63 -15.92 7.28
CA THR A 209 -18.23 -16.35 7.33
C THR A 209 -17.99 -17.42 6.28
N TRP A 210 -17.03 -17.16 5.39
CA TRP A 210 -16.65 -18.02 4.27
C TRP A 210 -15.16 -18.36 4.37
N ASP A 211 -14.81 -19.61 4.09
CA ASP A 211 -13.43 -20.03 3.88
C ASP A 211 -13.20 -20.15 2.37
N LEU A 212 -12.24 -19.39 1.84
CA LEU A 212 -11.89 -19.39 0.43
C LEU A 212 -10.54 -20.06 0.26
N THR A 213 -10.51 -21.18 -0.45
CA THR A 213 -9.30 -21.91 -0.75
C THR A 213 -8.72 -21.42 -2.08
N GLY A 214 -7.43 -21.14 -2.08
CA GLY A 214 -6.76 -20.51 -3.19
C GLY A 214 -5.25 -20.47 -3.03
N THR A 215 -4.56 -19.84 -3.97
CA THR A 215 -3.13 -19.56 -3.89
C THR A 215 -2.91 -18.16 -3.37
N TRP A 216 -3.37 -17.84 -2.16
CA TRP A 216 -3.44 -16.45 -1.70
C TRP A 216 -2.10 -15.86 -1.26
N LEU A 217 -1.21 -16.70 -0.73
CA LEU A 217 0.10 -16.31 -0.23
C LEU A 217 1.16 -16.70 -1.25
N HIS A 218 1.89 -15.73 -1.77
CA HIS A 218 2.95 -15.94 -2.73
C HIS A 218 4.29 -15.55 -2.12
N ARG A 219 5.36 -16.18 -2.60
CA ARG A 219 6.69 -15.54 -2.54
C ARG A 219 6.73 -14.39 -3.55
N ALA A 220 7.41 -13.30 -3.20
CA ALA A 220 7.65 -12.19 -4.09
C ALA A 220 8.31 -12.63 -5.41
N HIS A 221 7.84 -12.10 -6.54
CA HIS A 221 8.26 -12.56 -7.86
C HIS A 221 9.67 -12.11 -8.23
N ALA A 222 10.22 -11.07 -7.58
CA ALA A 222 11.61 -10.67 -7.79
C ALA A 222 12.62 -11.80 -7.53
N PHE A 223 12.24 -12.82 -6.76
CA PHE A 223 13.08 -13.99 -6.47
C PHE A 223 13.03 -15.09 -7.54
N ASP A 224 12.11 -15.06 -8.49
CA ASP A 224 11.89 -16.19 -9.42
C ASP A 224 13.09 -16.49 -10.32
N GLY A 225 13.84 -15.46 -10.70
CA GLY A 225 15.10 -15.59 -11.43
C GLY A 225 16.27 -16.15 -10.60
N PHE A 226 16.12 -16.18 -9.26
CA PHE A 226 17.20 -16.50 -8.32
C PHE A 226 16.95 -17.78 -7.51
N SER A 227 15.70 -18.22 -7.39
CA SER A 227 15.35 -19.41 -6.62
C SER A 227 16.04 -20.68 -7.13
N LEU A 228 16.56 -21.49 -6.21
CA LEU A 228 17.12 -22.82 -6.52
C LEU A 228 16.03 -23.89 -6.62
N CYS A 229 14.84 -23.63 -6.08
CA CYS A 229 13.64 -24.42 -6.31
C CYS A 229 13.15 -24.29 -7.76
N GLY A 230 13.22 -23.08 -8.31
CA GLY A 230 12.85 -22.74 -9.68
C GLY A 230 11.84 -21.59 -9.73
N PRO A 231 11.49 -21.12 -10.94
CA PRO A 231 10.63 -19.95 -11.12
C PRO A 231 9.17 -20.27 -10.78
N GLU A 232 8.44 -19.28 -10.24
CA GLU A 232 6.99 -19.30 -9.95
C GLU A 232 6.54 -20.38 -8.95
N GLN A 233 7.46 -20.99 -8.20
CA GLN A 233 7.13 -22.27 -7.54
C GLN A 233 6.45 -22.12 -6.18
N TYR A 234 6.51 -20.97 -5.51
CA TYR A 234 5.96 -20.89 -4.15
C TYR A 234 4.64 -20.14 -4.07
N ARG A 235 3.59 -20.84 -4.50
CA ARG A 235 2.19 -20.41 -4.43
C ARG A 235 1.35 -21.55 -3.85
N PRO A 236 1.53 -21.90 -2.56
CA PRO A 236 0.83 -23.03 -1.95
C PRO A 236 -0.68 -22.77 -1.89
N GLU A 237 -1.46 -23.85 -1.94
CA GLU A 237 -2.90 -23.78 -1.64
C GLU A 237 -3.09 -23.49 -0.15
N CYS A 238 -3.83 -22.44 0.17
CA CYS A 238 -4.16 -22.03 1.53
C CYS A 238 -5.58 -21.46 1.63
N ASP A 239 -6.09 -21.36 2.85
CA ASP A 239 -7.42 -20.82 3.13
C ASP A 239 -7.33 -19.38 3.63
N LEU A 240 -8.11 -18.49 3.03
CA LEU A 240 -8.46 -17.18 3.59
C LEU A 240 -9.89 -17.21 4.12
N ARG A 241 -10.06 -16.89 5.40
CA ARG A 241 -11.38 -16.76 6.02
C ARG A 241 -11.88 -15.32 5.93
N TRP A 242 -12.95 -15.10 5.19
CA TRP A 242 -13.74 -13.87 5.23
C TRP A 242 -14.80 -13.96 6.31
N SER A 243 -14.90 -12.98 7.19
CA SER A 243 -15.94 -12.90 8.22
C SER A 243 -16.44 -11.48 8.37
N HIS A 244 -17.76 -11.27 8.31
CA HIS A 244 -18.34 -9.94 8.55
C HIS A 244 -19.13 -9.90 9.86
N SER A 245 -18.74 -9.01 10.76
CA SER A 245 -19.45 -8.75 12.01
C SER A 245 -20.48 -7.63 11.83
N ALA A 246 -21.77 -8.01 11.76
CA ALA A 246 -22.88 -7.05 11.69
C ALA A 246 -22.94 -6.11 12.91
N GLN A 247 -22.47 -6.56 14.08
CA GLN A 247 -22.49 -5.76 15.31
C GLN A 247 -21.53 -4.57 15.25
N ASN A 248 -20.33 -4.80 14.71
CA ASN A 248 -19.30 -3.78 14.64
C ASN A 248 -19.18 -3.15 13.25
N ASN A 249 -19.95 -3.67 12.28
CA ASN A 249 -19.87 -3.35 10.86
C ASN A 249 -18.43 -3.41 10.36
N ARG A 250 -17.79 -4.59 10.48
CA ARG A 250 -16.40 -4.82 10.04
C ARG A 250 -16.27 -6.14 9.32
N THR A 251 -15.44 -6.15 8.29
CA THR A 251 -15.04 -7.38 7.61
C THR A 251 -13.61 -7.70 8.00
N THR A 252 -13.35 -8.94 8.39
CA THR A 252 -12.02 -9.46 8.71
C THR A 252 -11.68 -10.56 7.72
N VAL A 253 -10.52 -10.44 7.08
CA VAL A 253 -9.91 -11.45 6.22
C VAL A 253 -8.73 -12.04 6.98
N THR A 254 -8.82 -13.33 7.33
CA THR A 254 -7.80 -14.01 8.14
C THR A 254 -7.07 -15.07 7.34
N LEU A 255 -5.75 -14.94 7.24
CA LEU A 255 -4.83 -16.00 6.82
C LEU A 255 -4.26 -16.71 8.05
N ILE A 256 -4.25 -18.05 8.03
CA ILE A 256 -3.46 -18.85 8.97
C ILE A 256 -2.60 -19.81 8.18
N PHE A 257 -1.28 -19.66 8.28
CA PHE A 257 -0.33 -20.43 7.48
C PHE A 257 0.82 -20.97 8.33
N PRO A 258 1.35 -22.18 8.08
CA PRO A 258 2.47 -22.70 8.84
C PRO A 258 3.72 -21.81 8.74
N LEU A 259 4.32 -21.41 9.87
CA LEU A 259 5.62 -20.74 9.86
C LEU A 259 6.76 -21.74 9.67
N ASN A 260 6.61 -22.97 10.18
CA ASN A 260 7.64 -24.00 10.09
C ASN A 260 7.08 -25.36 9.67
N ASN A 261 7.97 -26.28 9.25
CA ASN A 261 7.56 -27.60 8.74
C ASN A 261 6.86 -28.46 9.82
N ARG A 262 7.06 -28.18 11.12
CA ARG A 262 6.35 -28.89 12.19
C ARG A 262 4.87 -28.48 12.23
N ALA A 263 4.59 -27.19 12.09
CA ALA A 263 3.25 -26.67 11.96
C ALA A 263 2.57 -27.19 10.68
N ALA A 264 3.31 -27.26 9.56
CA ALA A 264 2.79 -27.81 8.30
C ALA A 264 2.39 -29.29 8.44
N ARG A 265 3.25 -30.12 9.06
CA ARG A 265 2.91 -31.50 9.43
C ARG A 265 1.63 -31.55 10.27
N ASP A 266 1.53 -30.72 11.31
CA ASP A 266 0.40 -30.76 12.25
C ASP A 266 -0.90 -30.33 11.58
N MET A 267 -0.86 -29.34 10.70
CA MET A 267 -1.99 -28.91 9.87
C MET A 267 -2.50 -30.04 8.98
N ARG A 268 -1.60 -30.76 8.30
CA ARG A 268 -1.95 -31.89 7.43
C ARG A 268 -2.31 -33.16 8.21
N GLY A 269 -1.83 -33.28 9.46
CA GLY A 269 -1.97 -34.48 10.27
C GLY A 269 -1.04 -35.62 9.84
N ASP A 270 0.12 -35.28 9.26
CA ASP A 270 1.11 -36.23 8.78
C ASP A 270 1.98 -36.79 9.92
N GLY A 271 2.57 -37.97 9.71
CA GLY A 271 3.34 -38.67 10.75
C GLY A 271 4.77 -38.15 10.96
N ASN A 272 5.35 -37.48 9.96
CA ASN A 272 6.73 -37.01 9.97
C ASN A 272 6.80 -35.57 9.50
N VAL A 273 7.76 -34.81 10.03
CA VAL A 273 8.13 -33.49 9.52
C VAL A 273 8.88 -33.69 8.22
N GLU A 274 8.39 -33.10 7.14
CA GLU A 274 9.03 -33.11 5.83
C GLU A 274 10.31 -32.26 5.85
N ALA A 275 11.31 -32.71 5.09
CA ALA A 275 12.50 -31.91 4.86
C ALA A 275 12.20 -30.93 3.72
N PHE A 276 12.87 -29.77 3.73
CA PHE A 276 12.86 -28.84 2.60
C PHE A 276 13.05 -29.59 1.27
N ASP A 277 12.08 -29.47 0.36
CA ASP A 277 12.12 -30.13 -0.95
C ASP A 277 11.54 -29.28 -2.09
N CYS A 278 11.12 -28.04 -1.81
CA CYS A 278 10.61 -27.06 -2.77
C CYS A 278 9.25 -27.39 -3.38
N ASP A 279 8.50 -28.35 -2.84
CA ASP A 279 7.23 -28.77 -3.43
C ASP A 279 6.06 -27.99 -2.79
N PRO A 280 5.44 -27.02 -3.48
CA PRO A 280 4.32 -26.26 -2.91
C PRO A 280 3.04 -27.10 -2.72
N THR A 281 3.04 -28.40 -3.06
CA THR A 281 1.87 -29.28 -3.01
C THR A 281 1.84 -30.19 -1.77
N ASN A 282 2.90 -30.22 -0.95
CA ASN A 282 3.04 -31.08 0.23
C ASN A 282 3.02 -30.26 1.56
N GLN A 283 3.87 -30.59 2.55
CA GLN A 283 4.01 -29.79 3.78
C GLN A 283 4.72 -28.45 3.51
N THR A 284 3.93 -27.44 3.16
CA THR A 284 4.43 -26.09 2.89
C THR A 284 4.47 -25.22 4.15
N SER A 285 5.53 -24.44 4.32
CA SER A 285 5.66 -23.42 5.37
C SER A 285 6.53 -22.23 4.95
N ILE A 286 6.39 -21.09 5.64
CA ILE A 286 7.26 -19.91 5.41
C ILE A 286 8.74 -20.29 5.52
N GLN A 287 9.12 -21.11 6.51
CA GLN A 287 10.50 -21.57 6.70
C GLN A 287 11.08 -22.23 5.46
N GLU A 288 10.27 -22.99 4.72
CA GLU A 288 10.75 -23.66 3.51
C GLU A 288 11.20 -22.64 2.47
N VAL A 289 10.43 -21.58 2.26
CA VAL A 289 10.79 -20.50 1.34
C VAL A 289 12.05 -19.78 1.81
N LEU A 290 12.11 -19.42 3.09
CA LEU A 290 13.27 -18.73 3.64
C LEU A 290 14.54 -19.59 3.52
N ASP A 291 14.44 -20.91 3.71
CA ASP A 291 15.54 -21.85 3.46
C ASP A 291 15.98 -21.85 1.98
N ASP A 292 15.06 -21.71 1.02
CA ASP A 292 15.40 -21.51 -0.39
C ASP A 292 16.11 -20.16 -0.59
N LEU A 293 15.61 -19.07 -0.01
CA LEU A 293 16.20 -17.74 -0.14
C LEU A 293 17.63 -17.71 0.43
N VAL A 294 17.87 -18.26 1.62
CA VAL A 294 19.20 -18.35 2.22
C VAL A 294 20.18 -19.14 1.34
N ARG A 295 19.75 -20.29 0.80
CA ARG A 295 20.58 -21.12 -0.10
C ARG A 295 20.84 -20.42 -1.44
N SER A 296 19.81 -19.78 -1.99
CA SER A 296 19.86 -19.04 -3.24
C SER A 296 20.78 -17.83 -3.12
N GLY A 297 20.65 -17.03 -2.06
CA GLY A 297 21.51 -15.89 -1.76
C GLY A 297 22.98 -16.30 -1.63
N SER A 298 23.25 -17.40 -0.89
CA SER A 298 24.58 -17.98 -0.78
C SER A 298 25.15 -18.41 -2.15
N TYR A 299 24.32 -19.03 -2.99
CA TYR A 299 24.70 -19.49 -4.32
C TYR A 299 25.02 -18.33 -5.28
N TRP A 300 24.21 -17.26 -5.25
CA TRP A 300 24.34 -16.10 -6.14
C TRP A 300 25.39 -15.09 -5.70
N ARG A 301 25.77 -15.06 -4.41
CA ARG A 301 26.83 -14.19 -3.89
C ARG A 301 28.13 -14.30 -4.69
N SER A 302 28.51 -15.52 -5.05
CA SER A 302 29.75 -15.81 -5.79
C SER A 302 29.61 -15.75 -7.32
N ARG A 303 28.40 -15.52 -7.84
CA ARG A 303 28.13 -15.52 -9.28
C ARG A 303 27.84 -14.10 -9.80
N PRO A 304 28.21 -13.82 -11.06
CA PRO A 304 27.67 -12.66 -11.75
C PRO A 304 26.22 -12.95 -12.10
N ALA A 305 25.34 -12.06 -11.65
CA ALA A 305 23.95 -11.99 -12.09
C ALA A 305 23.53 -10.53 -11.97
N ASP A 306 22.79 -10.08 -12.98
CA ASP A 306 22.09 -8.80 -12.92
C ASP A 306 21.09 -8.86 -11.76
N CYS A 307 20.85 -7.73 -11.10
CA CYS A 307 19.81 -7.59 -10.07
C CYS A 307 19.95 -8.48 -8.84
N LYS A 308 21.10 -9.15 -8.65
CA LYS A 308 21.33 -10.04 -7.50
C LYS A 308 21.21 -9.36 -6.13
N LYS A 309 21.13 -8.02 -6.07
CA LYS A 309 20.88 -7.29 -4.83
C LYS A 309 19.59 -7.77 -4.14
N VAL A 310 18.58 -8.20 -4.91
CA VAL A 310 17.33 -8.76 -4.35
C VAL A 310 17.54 -9.97 -3.45
N ILE A 311 18.59 -10.79 -3.69
CA ILE A 311 18.72 -12.11 -3.05
C ILE A 311 20.00 -12.28 -2.24
N VAL A 312 21.05 -11.48 -2.48
CA VAL A 312 22.36 -11.73 -1.84
C VAL A 312 22.37 -11.42 -0.35
N GLY A 313 21.45 -10.59 0.15
CA GLY A 313 21.25 -10.30 1.58
C GLY A 313 20.93 -11.57 2.36
N TRP A 314 19.96 -12.34 1.86
CA TRP A 314 19.53 -13.63 2.43
C TRP A 314 20.65 -14.66 2.66
N GLY A 315 21.74 -14.63 1.89
CA GLY A 315 22.80 -15.64 2.00
C GLY A 315 23.64 -15.61 3.28
N ASP A 316 23.43 -14.64 4.18
CA ASP A 316 24.07 -14.56 5.50
C ASP A 316 23.08 -14.74 6.66
N LEU A 317 21.78 -14.91 6.36
CA LEU A 317 20.72 -15.01 7.35
C LEU A 317 20.48 -16.45 7.80
N ASP A 318 19.81 -16.60 8.95
CA ASP A 318 19.27 -17.86 9.46
C ASP A 318 17.75 -17.77 9.39
N SER A 319 17.12 -18.64 8.59
CA SER A 319 15.68 -18.60 8.34
C SER A 319 14.86 -18.67 9.63
N ASP A 320 15.36 -19.30 10.70
CA ASP A 320 14.64 -19.40 11.98
C ASP A 320 14.51 -18.05 12.72
N ASP A 321 15.44 -17.12 12.49
CA ASP A 321 15.44 -15.79 13.12
C ASP A 321 14.32 -14.90 12.57
N ASP A 322 13.99 -15.06 11.28
CA ASP A 322 13.00 -14.26 10.56
C ASP A 322 11.57 -14.84 10.63
N LEU A 323 11.36 -15.97 11.31
CA LEU A 323 10.03 -16.56 11.56
C LEU A 323 9.28 -15.91 12.73
N ARG A 324 9.31 -14.57 12.81
CA ARG A 324 8.70 -13.79 13.88
C ARG A 324 7.79 -12.69 13.32
N PRO A 325 6.54 -13.02 12.98
CA PRO A 325 5.65 -12.09 12.27
C PRO A 325 5.39 -10.75 12.94
N ARG A 326 5.59 -10.64 14.26
CA ARG A 326 5.48 -9.35 14.96
C ARG A 326 6.61 -8.36 14.58
N GLN A 327 7.70 -8.85 14.00
CA GLN A 327 8.85 -8.05 13.58
C GLN A 327 8.77 -7.66 12.11
N TRP A 328 7.91 -8.33 11.33
CA TRP A 328 7.72 -8.03 9.92
C TRP A 328 7.16 -6.63 9.74
N ALA A 329 7.43 -6.03 8.59
CA ALA A 329 6.72 -4.84 8.13
C ALA A 329 5.59 -5.27 7.17
N ALA A 330 4.63 -4.36 6.97
CA ALA A 330 3.55 -4.57 6.03
C ALA A 330 3.32 -3.29 5.25
N ASN A 331 3.32 -3.38 3.92
CA ASN A 331 2.84 -2.35 3.02
C ASN A 331 1.63 -2.88 2.29
N THR A 332 0.61 -2.05 2.07
CA THR A 332 -0.62 -2.49 1.43
C THR A 332 -1.16 -1.47 0.47
N ILE A 333 -1.87 -1.98 -0.52
CA ILE A 333 -2.74 -1.18 -1.36
C ILE A 333 -4.00 -1.98 -1.63
N PHE A 334 -5.14 -1.33 -1.41
CA PHE A 334 -6.45 -1.90 -1.63
C PHE A 334 -7.29 -1.02 -2.55
N GLY A 335 -8.18 -1.67 -3.27
CA GLY A 335 -9.04 -1.01 -4.21
C GLY A 335 -10.28 -1.82 -4.53
N SER A 336 -11.16 -1.20 -5.30
CA SER A 336 -12.32 -1.85 -5.89
C SER A 336 -12.17 -1.90 -7.42
N SER A 337 -13.28 -1.99 -8.13
CA SER A 337 -13.31 -2.00 -9.58
C SER A 337 -14.42 -1.11 -10.14
N TYR A 338 -14.38 -0.86 -11.43
CA TYR A 338 -15.37 -0.08 -12.17
C TYR A 338 -16.70 -0.83 -12.29
N THR A 339 -17.79 -0.09 -12.46
CA THR A 339 -19.14 -0.64 -12.70
C THR A 339 -19.31 -1.19 -14.12
N ALA A 340 -18.40 -0.86 -15.03
CA ALA A 340 -18.36 -1.33 -16.41
C ALA A 340 -16.90 -1.54 -16.86
N PRO A 341 -16.64 -2.40 -17.86
CA PRO A 341 -15.31 -2.55 -18.40
C PRO A 341 -14.75 -1.21 -18.88
N VAL A 342 -13.50 -0.95 -18.52
CA VAL A 342 -12.70 0.21 -18.98
C VAL A 342 -11.41 -0.29 -19.59
N ASP A 343 -10.73 0.57 -20.34
CA ASP A 343 -9.34 0.32 -20.73
C ASP A 343 -8.41 0.43 -19.50
N GLY A 344 -7.29 -0.30 -19.49
CA GLY A 344 -6.35 -0.32 -18.37
C GLY A 344 -6.53 -1.52 -17.44
N THR A 345 -6.17 -1.36 -16.17
CA THR A 345 -6.12 -2.46 -15.19
C THR A 345 -7.49 -2.88 -14.68
N GLY A 346 -8.51 -2.02 -14.84
CA GLY A 346 -9.84 -2.26 -14.28
C GLY A 346 -9.92 -2.12 -12.75
N LEU A 347 -8.86 -1.60 -12.12
CA LEU A 347 -8.77 -1.36 -10.69
C LEU A 347 -9.08 0.10 -10.36
N VAL A 348 -9.59 0.33 -9.16
CA VAL A 348 -9.76 1.67 -8.59
C VAL A 348 -9.15 1.59 -7.21
N TRP A 349 -7.98 2.19 -7.01
CA TRP A 349 -7.36 2.22 -5.69
C TRP A 349 -8.20 3.08 -4.77
N THR A 350 -8.36 2.63 -3.54
CA THR A 350 -9.17 3.32 -2.55
C THR A 350 -8.39 3.61 -1.29
N ASP A 351 -7.40 2.79 -0.99
CA ASP A 351 -6.70 2.84 0.28
C ASP A 351 -5.28 2.27 0.18
N ILE A 352 -4.37 2.74 1.04
CA ILE A 352 -2.98 2.28 1.14
C ILE A 352 -2.54 2.27 2.59
N TYR A 353 -1.51 1.50 2.91
CA TYR A 353 -0.83 1.62 4.19
C TYR A 353 0.66 1.32 4.03
N PRO A 354 1.59 2.05 4.68
CA PRO A 354 1.35 3.33 5.36
C PRO A 354 0.74 4.41 4.46
N ASP A 355 0.03 5.36 5.07
CA ASP A 355 -0.61 6.43 4.33
C ASP A 355 0.40 7.34 3.64
N ALA A 356 0.08 7.75 2.42
CA ALA A 356 0.70 8.91 1.82
C ALA A 356 0.08 10.16 2.44
N ARG A 357 0.92 11.05 2.96
CA ARG A 357 0.45 12.36 3.40
C ARG A 357 0.21 13.23 2.17
N ALA A 358 -1.05 13.48 1.83
CA ALA A 358 -1.40 14.35 0.71
C ALA A 358 -0.72 15.72 0.85
N GLY A 359 -0.07 16.17 -0.22
CA GLY A 359 0.74 17.38 -0.29
C GLY A 359 2.21 17.19 0.06
N ASN A 360 2.65 16.04 0.58
CA ASN A 360 4.06 15.77 0.91
C ASN A 360 4.76 15.19 -0.32
N VAL A 361 5.09 16.04 -1.30
CA VAL A 361 5.63 15.61 -2.60
C VAL A 361 7.14 15.43 -2.57
N ASP A 362 7.85 16.08 -1.64
CA ASP A 362 9.29 15.91 -1.47
C ASP A 362 9.63 14.73 -0.52
N GLY A 363 8.64 14.26 0.24
CA GLY A 363 8.72 13.12 1.13
C GLY A 363 9.40 13.43 2.46
N ASP A 364 9.47 14.69 2.91
CA ASP A 364 10.15 15.10 4.13
C ASP A 364 9.34 14.91 5.44
N SER A 365 8.19 14.26 5.32
CA SER A 365 7.17 14.02 6.38
C SER A 365 6.45 15.28 6.85
N SER A 366 6.80 16.43 6.31
CA SER A 366 6.04 17.66 6.47
C SER A 366 5.24 17.93 5.20
N VAL A 367 4.23 18.78 5.33
CA VAL A 367 3.52 19.33 4.18
C VAL A 367 3.64 20.82 4.36
N GLY A 368 4.37 21.47 3.47
CA GLY A 368 4.67 22.88 3.65
C GLY A 368 5.29 23.56 2.44
N ARG A 369 6.17 24.51 2.74
CA ARG A 369 6.75 25.40 1.72
C ARG A 369 7.66 24.68 0.72
N GLY A 370 8.36 23.62 1.15
CA GLY A 370 9.18 22.79 0.26
C GLY A 370 8.35 22.19 -0.87
N ASP A 371 7.26 21.52 -0.49
CA ASP A 371 6.32 20.89 -1.42
C ASP A 371 5.66 21.87 -2.39
N PHE A 372 5.21 23.02 -1.87
CA PHE A 372 4.64 24.08 -2.69
C PHE A 372 5.62 24.55 -3.77
N ASP A 373 6.87 24.82 -3.37
CA ASP A 373 7.89 25.31 -4.29
C ASP A 373 8.23 24.23 -5.34
N GLU A 374 8.16 22.93 -5.00
CA GLU A 374 8.32 21.82 -5.95
C GLU A 374 7.18 21.72 -6.97
N ILE A 375 5.92 21.73 -6.54
CA ILE A 375 4.75 21.68 -7.46
C ILE A 375 4.77 22.89 -8.39
N TYR A 376 5.01 24.08 -7.85
CA TYR A 376 5.07 25.30 -8.64
C TYR A 376 6.23 25.29 -9.65
N ALA A 377 7.40 24.76 -9.25
CA ALA A 377 8.52 24.57 -10.15
C ALA A 377 8.23 23.54 -11.24
N PHE A 378 7.50 22.47 -10.92
CA PHE A 378 7.07 21.46 -11.87
C PHE A 378 6.19 22.06 -12.97
N VAL A 379 5.13 22.79 -12.60
CA VAL A 379 4.22 23.45 -13.56
C VAL A 379 5.00 24.38 -14.48
N ARG A 380 5.81 25.28 -13.92
CA ARG A 380 6.60 26.25 -14.71
C ARG A 380 7.61 25.61 -15.67
N THR A 381 8.08 24.41 -15.36
CA THR A 381 9.09 23.72 -16.17
C THR A 381 8.45 22.92 -17.30
N HIS A 382 7.26 22.37 -17.07
CA HIS A 382 6.65 21.39 -17.97
C HIS A 382 5.44 21.91 -18.76
N ASP A 383 4.80 23.00 -18.32
CA ASP A 383 3.68 23.65 -19.02
C ASP A 383 4.05 24.05 -20.46
N GLY A 384 3.27 23.58 -21.45
CA GLY A 384 3.55 23.72 -22.87
C GLY A 384 4.71 22.87 -23.41
N GLY A 385 5.27 21.99 -22.57
CA GLY A 385 6.39 21.08 -22.89
C GLY A 385 5.96 19.75 -23.52
N SER A 386 6.90 18.81 -23.65
CA SER A 386 6.58 17.45 -24.12
C SER A 386 5.87 16.58 -23.08
N ASN A 387 5.97 16.96 -21.81
CA ASN A 387 5.38 16.23 -20.68
C ASN A 387 3.96 16.73 -20.34
N ASP A 388 3.53 17.83 -20.96
CA ASP A 388 2.18 18.36 -20.86
C ASP A 388 1.32 17.71 -21.97
N ALA A 389 0.21 17.08 -21.58
CA ALA A 389 -0.67 16.35 -22.47
C ALA A 389 -1.31 17.21 -23.56
N ASP A 390 -1.58 18.49 -23.29
CA ASP A 390 -2.18 19.39 -24.27
C ASP A 390 -1.14 20.23 -25.04
N GLY A 391 0.11 20.28 -24.55
CA GLY A 391 1.24 20.99 -25.15
C GLY A 391 1.03 22.49 -25.27
N THR A 392 0.15 23.07 -24.45
CA THR A 392 -0.27 24.46 -24.49
C THR A 392 0.18 25.17 -23.23
N PHE A 393 0.91 26.27 -23.36
CA PHE A 393 1.32 27.10 -22.23
C PHE A 393 0.10 27.80 -21.59
N ASN A 394 -0.53 27.19 -20.58
CA ASN A 394 -1.79 27.61 -19.99
C ASN A 394 -1.82 27.57 -18.45
N GLY A 395 -0.68 27.32 -17.80
CA GLY A 395 -0.55 27.27 -16.35
C GLY A 395 -0.94 25.93 -15.73
N GLN A 396 -1.13 24.88 -16.53
CA GLN A 396 -1.39 23.51 -16.05
C GLN A 396 -0.52 22.52 -16.84
N VAL A 397 -0.23 21.37 -16.24
CA VAL A 397 0.44 20.27 -16.92
C VAL A 397 -0.54 19.10 -16.97
N GLY A 398 -1.14 18.88 -18.13
CA GLY A 398 -2.04 17.74 -18.29
C GLY A 398 -1.25 16.42 -18.21
N ILE A 399 -1.75 15.44 -17.45
CA ILE A 399 -1.09 14.14 -17.33
C ILE A 399 -1.42 13.28 -18.56
N GLN A 400 -0.39 12.87 -19.29
CA GLN A 400 -0.54 11.99 -20.44
C GLN A 400 -0.94 10.59 -20.00
N ALA A 401 -1.95 10.03 -20.66
CA ALA A 401 -2.37 8.63 -20.49
C ALA A 401 -2.65 8.25 -19.02
N PHE A 402 -3.43 9.04 -18.28
CA PHE A 402 -3.69 8.95 -16.83
C PHE A 402 -3.87 7.54 -16.20
N SER A 403 -4.27 6.53 -16.98
CA SER A 403 -4.22 5.14 -16.51
C SER A 403 -2.83 4.72 -16.07
N GLU A 404 -1.87 4.95 -16.96
CA GLU A 404 -0.45 4.68 -16.80
C GLU A 404 0.23 5.92 -16.22
N GLY A 405 -0.21 7.11 -16.65
CA GLY A 405 0.13 8.46 -16.24
C GLY A 405 -0.32 8.83 -14.83
N PHE A 406 0.61 9.06 -13.93
CA PHE A 406 0.33 9.78 -12.69
C PHE A 406 1.46 10.76 -12.41
N SER A 407 1.23 11.66 -11.46
CA SER A 407 2.27 12.52 -10.95
C SER A 407 2.09 12.64 -9.45
N VAL A 408 3.19 12.55 -8.70
CA VAL A 408 3.21 12.92 -7.27
C VAL A 408 2.76 14.37 -7.04
N TYR A 409 2.85 15.22 -8.07
CA TYR A 409 2.46 16.63 -8.00
C TYR A 409 0.97 16.90 -8.28
N ASP A 410 0.22 15.89 -8.74
CA ASP A 410 -1.25 15.95 -8.87
C ASP A 410 -1.86 15.45 -7.56
N VAL A 411 -1.94 16.38 -6.59
CA VAL A 411 -2.25 16.10 -5.19
C VAL A 411 -3.74 15.82 -5.01
N ASP A 412 -4.59 16.49 -5.78
CA ASP A 412 -6.04 16.28 -5.73
C ASP A 412 -6.53 15.17 -6.67
N TYR A 413 -5.65 14.71 -7.58
CA TYR A 413 -5.86 13.59 -8.49
C TYR A 413 -6.91 13.87 -9.55
N ASP A 414 -6.95 15.08 -10.09
CA ASP A 414 -7.88 15.49 -11.15
C ASP A 414 -7.36 15.22 -12.57
N GLY A 415 -6.09 14.83 -12.71
CA GLY A 415 -5.44 14.55 -13.99
C GLY A 415 -4.65 15.71 -14.59
N ALA A 416 -4.48 16.82 -13.86
CA ALA A 416 -3.61 17.91 -14.23
C ALA A 416 -2.84 18.42 -13.01
N VAL A 417 -1.54 18.67 -13.18
CA VAL A 417 -0.78 19.40 -12.15
C VAL A 417 -0.99 20.89 -12.38
N THR A 418 -1.62 21.55 -11.44
CA THR A 418 -1.95 22.97 -11.47
C THR A 418 -1.39 23.67 -10.22
N PRO A 419 -1.43 25.01 -10.18
CA PRO A 419 -1.15 25.72 -8.94
C PRO A 419 -2.14 25.39 -7.81
N ALA A 420 -3.35 24.91 -8.12
CA ALA A 420 -4.31 24.50 -7.10
C ALA A 420 -3.81 23.30 -6.28
N ASP A 421 -3.03 22.39 -6.88
CA ASP A 421 -2.37 21.29 -6.15
C ASP A 421 -1.42 21.80 -5.07
N ALA A 422 -0.72 22.91 -5.35
CA ALA A 422 0.17 23.53 -4.38
C ALA A 422 -0.59 24.10 -3.16
N LEU A 423 -1.88 24.43 -3.31
CA LEU A 423 -2.71 24.87 -2.19
C LEU A 423 -3.08 23.73 -1.23
N PHE A 424 -2.90 22.46 -1.63
CA PHE A 424 -3.00 21.34 -0.68
C PHE A 424 -1.76 21.25 0.23
N CYS A 425 -0.65 21.86 -0.18
CA CYS A 425 0.62 21.81 0.55
C CYS A 425 0.77 22.88 1.64
N ILE A 426 -0.05 23.93 1.58
CA ILE A 426 0.02 25.06 2.52
C ILE A 426 -1.40 25.37 2.93
N LEU A 427 -1.67 25.47 4.24
CA LEU A 427 -2.89 26.11 4.73
C LEU A 427 -2.98 27.50 4.08
N PRO A 428 -3.91 27.79 3.16
CA PRO A 428 -3.80 29.01 2.36
C PRO A 428 -3.71 30.25 3.26
N GLY A 429 -2.57 30.93 3.31
CA GLY A 429 -2.33 32.00 4.28
C GLY A 429 -1.19 31.73 5.28
N ASP A 430 -0.77 30.49 5.46
CA ASP A 430 0.36 30.05 6.30
C ASP A 430 1.67 30.30 5.54
N LEU A 431 2.15 31.53 5.60
CA LEU A 431 3.30 32.01 4.83
C LEU A 431 4.63 31.79 5.55
N ASP A 432 4.62 31.50 6.86
CA ASP A 432 5.82 31.12 7.60
C ASP A 432 5.98 29.60 7.82
N GLY A 433 4.93 28.81 7.53
CA GLY A 433 4.94 27.36 7.45
C GLY A 433 4.85 26.67 8.81
N ASP A 434 4.27 27.33 9.80
CA ASP A 434 4.16 26.79 11.17
C ASP A 434 2.87 26.00 11.43
N GLY A 435 1.97 25.94 10.45
CA GLY A 435 0.76 25.15 10.46
C GLY A 435 -0.49 25.91 10.92
N ASP A 436 -0.44 27.24 11.07
CA ASP A 436 -1.62 28.08 11.23
C ASP A 436 -1.59 29.35 10.36
N VAL A 437 -2.62 30.20 10.45
CA VAL A 437 -2.73 31.44 9.66
C VAL A 437 -3.01 32.59 10.61
N ASP A 438 -1.97 33.34 10.95
CA ASP A 438 -2.01 34.37 11.98
C ASP A 438 -1.30 35.70 11.61
N LEU A 439 -0.93 36.49 12.62
CA LEU A 439 -0.34 37.82 12.41
C LEU A 439 1.09 37.79 11.90
N ASP A 440 1.84 36.72 12.15
CA ASP A 440 3.19 36.54 11.63
C ASP A 440 3.11 36.24 10.12
N ASP A 441 2.12 35.45 9.68
CA ASP A 441 1.81 35.30 8.27
C ASP A 441 1.33 36.59 7.62
N TRP A 442 0.50 37.37 8.33
CA TRP A 442 0.06 38.66 7.81
C TRP A 442 1.26 39.59 7.59
N ALA A 443 2.26 39.53 8.45
CA ALA A 443 3.49 40.29 8.27
C ALA A 443 4.20 39.86 6.98
N ALA A 444 4.30 38.56 6.71
CA ALA A 444 4.85 38.03 5.46
C ALA A 444 4.01 38.44 4.22
N PHE A 445 2.69 38.28 4.28
CA PHE A 445 1.74 38.66 3.22
C PHE A 445 1.85 40.15 2.88
N SER A 446 1.89 41.00 3.90
CA SER A 446 1.94 42.46 3.73
C SER A 446 3.20 42.97 3.02
N LEU A 447 4.30 42.20 3.06
CA LEU A 447 5.53 42.50 2.32
C LEU A 447 5.41 42.15 0.84
N CYS A 448 4.54 41.20 0.51
CA CYS A 448 4.28 40.73 -0.84
C CYS A 448 3.19 41.50 -1.56
N TYR A 449 2.26 42.10 -0.80
CA TYR A 449 1.14 42.88 -1.32
C TYR A 449 1.58 44.04 -2.23
N GLY A 450 1.51 43.82 -3.54
CA GLY A 450 1.88 44.76 -4.60
C GLY A 450 0.67 45.47 -5.22
N GLY A 451 -0.52 44.88 -5.08
CA GLY A 451 -1.74 45.28 -5.75
C GLY A 451 -1.84 44.75 -7.19
N PRO A 452 -3.00 44.95 -7.84
CA PRO A 452 -3.27 44.39 -9.16
C PRO A 452 -2.25 44.88 -10.19
N GLN A 453 -1.77 43.97 -11.03
CA GLN A 453 -0.71 44.13 -12.01
C GLN A 453 0.68 44.44 -11.44
N GLY A 454 0.86 44.31 -10.11
CA GLY A 454 2.14 44.54 -9.44
C GLY A 454 3.20 43.49 -9.80
N GLY A 455 2.76 42.32 -10.26
CA GLY A 455 3.59 41.14 -10.42
C GLY A 455 3.95 40.51 -9.08
N VAL A 456 4.28 39.22 -9.09
CA VAL A 456 4.82 38.54 -7.90
C VAL A 456 6.29 38.91 -7.67
N ALA A 457 6.60 39.55 -6.55
CA ALA A 457 7.98 39.85 -6.16
C ALA A 457 8.78 38.57 -5.83
N PRO A 458 10.12 38.55 -5.96
CA PRO A 458 10.91 37.37 -5.60
C PRO A 458 10.65 36.91 -4.16
N GLY A 459 10.23 35.66 -3.99
CA GLY A 459 9.87 35.06 -2.70
C GLY A 459 8.38 35.15 -2.33
N CYS A 460 7.58 35.90 -3.10
CA CYS A 460 6.18 36.16 -2.81
C CYS A 460 5.18 35.26 -3.54
N SER A 461 5.66 34.21 -4.24
CA SER A 461 4.78 33.29 -4.96
C SER A 461 3.70 32.63 -4.10
N PRO A 462 3.91 32.31 -2.81
CA PRO A 462 2.81 31.74 -2.02
C PRO A 462 1.82 32.76 -1.49
N ALA A 463 2.09 34.06 -1.63
CA ALA A 463 1.11 35.09 -1.29
C ALA A 463 0.14 35.37 -2.45
N ASP A 464 0.40 34.81 -3.64
CA ASP A 464 -0.47 34.81 -4.82
C ASP A 464 -1.35 33.54 -4.73
N PHE A 465 -2.44 33.63 -3.97
CA PHE A 465 -3.33 32.51 -3.65
C PHE A 465 -4.31 32.17 -4.79
N ASP A 466 -4.57 33.09 -5.72
CA ASP A 466 -5.40 32.83 -6.90
C ASP A 466 -4.62 32.60 -8.20
N PHE A 467 -3.28 32.72 -8.12
CA PHE A 467 -2.30 32.41 -9.17
C PHE A 467 -2.48 33.24 -10.44
N ASP A 468 -2.98 34.47 -10.31
CA ASP A 468 -3.16 35.38 -11.43
C ASP A 468 -1.87 36.13 -11.82
N GLY A 469 -0.80 35.93 -11.04
CA GLY A 469 0.52 36.48 -11.30
C GLY A 469 0.79 37.81 -10.59
N ASP A 470 -0.04 38.22 -9.64
CA ASP A 470 0.26 39.31 -8.69
C ASP A 470 -0.17 38.98 -7.25
N VAL A 471 -0.10 39.96 -6.33
CA VAL A 471 -0.49 39.76 -4.92
C VAL A 471 -1.33 40.97 -4.52
N ASP A 472 -2.65 40.78 -4.47
CA ASP A 472 -3.64 41.85 -4.37
C ASP A 472 -4.80 41.59 -3.39
N LEU A 473 -5.93 42.29 -3.58
CA LEU A 473 -7.10 42.19 -2.69
C LEU A 473 -7.82 40.84 -2.79
N SER A 474 -7.70 40.15 -3.94
CA SER A 474 -8.19 38.79 -4.13
C SER A 474 -7.45 37.86 -3.17
N ASP A 475 -6.11 37.92 -3.16
CA ASP A 475 -5.27 37.14 -2.25
C ASP A 475 -5.52 37.52 -0.79
N ALA A 476 -5.65 38.82 -0.50
CA ALA A 476 -5.97 39.27 0.85
C ALA A 476 -7.32 38.71 1.35
N GLN A 477 -8.27 38.46 0.44
CA GLN A 477 -9.53 37.80 0.80
C GLN A 477 -9.33 36.32 1.11
N HIS A 478 -8.51 35.60 0.33
CA HIS A 478 -8.13 34.21 0.63
C HIS A 478 -7.45 34.12 1.99
N PHE A 479 -6.45 34.96 2.25
CA PHE A 479 -5.78 35.08 3.55
C PHE A 479 -6.77 35.29 4.71
N GLN A 480 -7.70 36.24 4.56
CA GLN A 480 -8.70 36.54 5.58
C GLN A 480 -9.65 35.39 5.86
N ASN A 481 -9.97 34.57 4.86
CA ASN A 481 -10.86 33.42 5.03
C ASN A 481 -10.20 32.30 5.84
N SER A 482 -8.87 32.18 5.74
CA SER A 482 -8.10 31.18 6.47
C SER A 482 -7.61 31.66 7.83
N PHE A 483 -7.58 32.98 8.04
CA PHE A 483 -7.11 33.59 9.29
C PHE A 483 -7.88 33.05 10.50
N ALA A 484 -7.20 32.22 11.29
CA ALA A 484 -7.77 31.59 12.46
C ALA A 484 -6.97 32.03 13.69
N PRO A 485 -7.62 32.57 14.73
CA PRO A 485 -6.91 32.88 15.96
C PRO A 485 -6.37 31.59 16.58
N GLN A 486 -5.09 31.59 16.97
CA GLN A 486 -4.47 30.48 17.69
C GLN A 486 -5.34 30.06 18.90
N PRO A 487 -5.64 28.75 19.07
CA PRO A 487 -6.51 28.25 20.14
C PRO A 487 -5.99 28.47 21.57
#